data_AF-A0AAV8XLX6-F1
#
_entry.id   AF-A0AAV8XLX6-F1
#
_cell.length_a   1.000
_cell.length_b   1.000
_cell.length_c   1.000
_cell.angle_alpha   90.00
_cell.angle_beta   90.00
_cell.angle_gamma   90.00
#
_symmetry.space_group_name_H-M   'P 1'
#
loop_
_entity.id
_entity.type
_entity.pdbx_description
1 polymer ?
#
loop_
_entity_poly.entity_id
_entity_poly.type
_entity_poly.pdbx_seq_one_letter_code
_entity_poly.pdbx_strand_id
1 'polypeptide(L)'
;MLKICQVELELLTDMIMFIERGIHGGISQCSNRYGKANNKYMGSEYQPNESSYYLLYLNVNNLYCTAMGCALPKINFKWLIFIILKSNIINIKIYPFLAEHLVPPISKCKIPKLRTTLFNKERYIIHYRNLKHALALGL
;
A
#
# COMPACT_ATOMS: atom_id res chain seq x y z
N MET A 1 -11.36 15.66 -21.07
CA MET A 1 -11.84 14.37 -20.52
C MET A 1 -12.77 14.57 -19.33
N LEU A 2 -12.31 15.02 -18.15
CA LEU A 2 -13.18 15.18 -16.97
C LEU A 2 -14.36 16.15 -17.17
N LYS A 3 -14.11 17.30 -17.83
CA LYS A 3 -15.16 18.27 -18.22
C LYS A 3 -16.18 17.70 -19.21
N ILE A 4 -15.76 16.78 -20.08
CA ILE A 4 -16.62 16.14 -21.09
C ILE A 4 -17.48 15.07 -20.41
N CYS A 5 -16.89 14.29 -19.49
CA CYS A 5 -17.57 13.27 -18.71
C CYS A 5 -18.43 13.86 -17.57
N GLN A 6 -18.51 15.20 -17.45
CA GLN A 6 -19.28 15.91 -16.42
C GLN A 6 -19.04 15.38 -15.01
N VAL A 7 -17.78 15.03 -14.71
CA VAL A 7 -17.41 14.48 -13.42
C VAL A 7 -17.36 15.60 -12.39
N GLU A 8 -18.14 15.45 -11.31
CA GLU A 8 -18.06 16.31 -10.14
C GLU A 8 -16.84 15.94 -9.27
N LEU A 9 -16.07 16.95 -8.88
CA LEU A 9 -14.93 16.84 -7.98
C LEU A 9 -15.20 17.67 -6.72
N GLU A 10 -14.96 17.07 -5.55
CA GLU A 10 -15.07 17.77 -4.28
C GLU A 10 -13.85 18.65 -4.06
N LEU A 11 -14.09 19.88 -3.58
CA LEU A 11 -13.01 20.76 -3.13
C LEU A 11 -12.54 20.31 -1.75
N LEU A 12 -11.24 20.05 -1.62
CA LEU A 12 -10.61 19.53 -0.40
C LEU A 12 -10.30 20.65 0.61
N THR A 13 -11.32 21.28 1.20
CA THR A 13 -11.11 22.33 2.21
C THR A 13 -10.50 21.75 3.50
N ASP A 14 -9.42 22.36 4.00
CA ASP A 14 -8.65 21.94 5.20
C ASP A 14 -8.02 20.53 5.14
N MET A 15 -8.17 19.82 4.02
CA MET A 15 -7.73 18.43 3.84
C MET A 15 -6.47 18.28 2.98
N ILE A 16 -6.16 19.30 2.18
CA ILE A 16 -5.08 19.28 1.16
C ILE A 16 -3.75 18.85 1.76
N MET A 17 -3.30 19.51 2.84
CA MET A 17 -1.99 19.20 3.42
C MET A 17 -1.86 17.75 3.89
N PHE A 18 -2.94 17.16 4.41
CA PHE A 18 -2.93 15.77 4.82
C PHE A 18 -2.83 14.84 3.60
N ILE A 19 -3.60 15.12 2.56
CA ILE A 19 -3.61 14.33 1.32
C ILE A 19 -2.25 14.42 0.63
N GLU A 20 -1.69 15.63 0.46
CA GLU A 20 -0.38 15.85 -0.15
C GLU A 20 0.73 15.12 0.61
N ARG A 21 0.70 15.16 1.96
CA ARG A 21 1.65 14.38 2.79
C ARG A 21 1.49 12.88 2.60
N GLY A 22 0.32 12.39 2.20
CA GLY A 22 0.06 10.99 1.92
C GLY A 22 0.33 10.56 0.48
N ILE A 23 0.70 11.48 -0.43
CA ILE A 23 1.07 11.13 -1.81
C ILE A 23 2.49 10.56 -1.81
N HIS A 24 2.64 9.38 -2.42
CA HIS A 24 3.93 8.71 -2.55
C HIS A 24 4.11 8.11 -3.94
N GLY A 25 5.38 7.86 -4.27
CA GLY A 25 5.77 7.13 -5.47
C GLY A 25 5.57 5.61 -5.33
N GLY A 26 6.20 4.86 -6.23
CA GLY A 26 6.11 3.40 -6.24
C GLY A 26 6.68 2.74 -4.98
N ILE A 27 6.15 1.57 -4.64
CA ILE A 27 6.68 0.73 -3.57
C ILE A 27 7.96 0.06 -4.06
N SER A 28 9.05 0.21 -3.29
CA SER A 28 10.29 -0.55 -3.49
C SER A 28 10.61 -1.33 -2.22
N GLN A 29 10.52 -2.66 -2.30
CA GLN A 29 10.80 -3.56 -1.19
C GLN A 29 11.81 -4.61 -1.64
N CYS A 30 12.94 -4.68 -0.92
CA CYS A 30 13.95 -5.73 -1.09
C CYS A 30 14.04 -6.55 0.20
N SER A 31 13.31 -7.67 0.27
CA SER A 31 13.28 -8.53 1.46
C SER A 31 14.56 -9.36 1.63
N ASN A 32 15.15 -9.83 0.52
CA ASN A 32 16.41 -10.56 0.49
C ASN A 32 17.39 -9.84 -0.44
N ARG A 33 18.66 -9.73 -0.02
CA ARG A 33 19.72 -9.11 -0.83
C ARG A 33 20.17 -10.02 -1.98
N TYR A 34 20.12 -11.33 -1.77
CA TYR A 34 20.52 -12.34 -2.74
C TYR A 34 19.54 -13.50 -2.70
N GLY A 35 19.11 -13.96 -3.88
CA GLY A 35 18.31 -15.16 -4.06
C GLY A 35 18.89 -15.96 -5.21
N LYS A 36 19.18 -17.23 -4.97
CA LYS A 36 19.65 -18.18 -5.98
C LYS A 36 18.58 -19.25 -6.19
N ALA A 37 18.23 -19.52 -7.45
CA ALA A 37 17.35 -20.63 -7.80
C ALA A 37 18.13 -21.96 -7.79
N ASN A 38 17.49 -23.07 -7.47
CA ASN A 38 18.02 -24.40 -7.77
C ASN A 38 17.19 -25.03 -8.90
N ASN A 39 17.46 -24.64 -10.15
CA ASN A 39 16.72 -25.16 -11.30
C ASN A 39 17.55 -26.16 -12.11
N LYS A 40 16.86 -27.12 -12.75
CA LYS A 40 17.49 -28.20 -13.53
C LYS A 40 18.30 -27.72 -14.75
N TYR A 41 18.10 -26.48 -15.17
CA TYR A 41 18.76 -25.89 -16.33
C TYR A 41 20.01 -25.10 -15.96
N MET A 42 20.43 -25.12 -14.68
CA MET A 42 21.65 -24.43 -14.21
C MET A 42 22.96 -25.16 -14.52
N GLY A 43 22.93 -26.27 -15.27
CA GLY A 43 24.12 -26.99 -15.70
C GLY A 43 24.92 -27.54 -14.52
N SER A 44 26.22 -27.22 -14.46
CA SER A 44 27.13 -27.68 -13.38
C SER A 44 26.79 -27.10 -12.00
N GLU A 45 25.99 -26.04 -11.92
CA GLU A 45 25.58 -25.44 -10.64
C GLU A 45 24.31 -26.07 -10.04
N TYR A 46 23.64 -26.96 -10.77
CA TYR A 46 22.44 -27.64 -10.27
C TYR A 46 22.81 -28.67 -9.19
N GLN A 47 22.08 -28.64 -8.08
CA GLN A 47 22.26 -29.58 -6.98
C GLN A 47 21.12 -30.62 -6.99
N PRO A 48 21.38 -31.88 -7.38
CA PRO A 48 20.35 -32.92 -7.50
C PRO A 48 19.73 -33.35 -6.16
N ASN A 49 20.45 -33.15 -5.06
CA ASN A 49 20.03 -33.55 -3.71
C ASN A 49 19.04 -32.57 -3.09
N GLU A 50 18.86 -31.38 -3.68
CA GLU A 50 17.95 -30.35 -3.18
C GLU A 50 16.69 -30.24 -4.04
N SER A 51 15.59 -29.76 -3.44
CA SER A 51 14.35 -29.52 -4.17
C SER A 51 14.57 -28.50 -5.29
N SER A 52 14.02 -28.76 -6.47
CA SER A 52 14.14 -27.83 -7.59
C SER A 52 13.09 -26.71 -7.50
N TYR A 53 13.54 -25.46 -7.64
CA TYR A 53 12.67 -24.28 -7.65
C TYR A 53 13.20 -23.19 -8.59
N TYR A 54 12.28 -22.30 -9.00
CA TYR A 54 12.54 -21.24 -9.97
C TYR A 54 12.37 -19.87 -9.32
N LEU A 55 13.14 -18.89 -9.78
CA LEU A 55 12.88 -17.49 -9.48
C LEU A 55 11.93 -16.93 -10.55
N LEU A 56 10.85 -16.31 -10.09
CA LEU A 56 9.87 -15.68 -10.95
C LEU A 56 10.06 -14.17 -10.93
N TYR A 57 10.24 -13.58 -12.10
CA TYR A 57 10.23 -12.12 -12.28
C TYR A 57 8.95 -11.73 -13.01
N LEU A 58 8.08 -11.00 -12.30
CA LEU A 58 6.85 -10.46 -12.87
C LEU A 58 6.99 -8.94 -13.02
N ASN A 59 6.57 -8.43 -14.17
CA ASN A 59 6.42 -7.00 -14.39
C ASN A 59 5.03 -6.70 -14.95
N VAL A 60 4.42 -5.62 -14.47
CA VAL A 60 3.10 -5.19 -14.93
C VAL A 60 3.28 -4.20 -16.06
N ASN A 61 2.71 -4.51 -17.22
CA ASN A 61 2.70 -3.59 -18.35
C ASN A 61 1.79 -2.41 -18.03
N ASN A 62 2.34 -1.19 -18.10
CA ASN A 62 1.60 0.05 -17.94
C ASN A 62 0.76 0.14 -16.64
N LEU A 63 1.44 -0.05 -15.50
CA LEU A 63 0.84 -0.08 -14.16
C LEU A 63 -0.06 1.14 -13.88
N TYR A 64 0.40 2.37 -14.16
CA TYR A 64 -0.36 3.58 -13.83
C TYR A 64 -1.61 3.75 -14.69
N CYS A 65 -1.55 3.52 -16.01
CA CYS A 65 -2.75 3.60 -16.82
C CYS A 65 -3.76 2.52 -16.43
N THR A 66 -3.29 1.32 -16.08
CA THR A 66 -4.16 0.26 -15.55
C THR A 66 -4.86 0.74 -14.27
N ALA A 67 -4.14 1.36 -13.35
CA ALA A 67 -4.74 1.94 -12.14
C ALA A 67 -5.70 3.10 -12.44
N MET A 68 -5.43 3.92 -13.45
CA MET A 68 -6.31 5.01 -13.89
C MET A 68 -7.58 4.50 -14.59
N GLY A 69 -7.57 3.26 -15.09
CA GLY A 69 -8.77 2.57 -15.58
C GLY A 69 -9.72 2.12 -14.47
N CYS A 70 -9.24 2.06 -13.22
CA CYS A 70 -10.04 1.75 -12.05
C CYS A 70 -10.73 3.00 -11.48
N ALA A 71 -11.74 2.77 -10.65
CA ALA A 71 -12.48 3.87 -10.02
C ALA A 71 -11.62 4.63 -9.00
N LEU A 72 -11.33 5.90 -9.30
CA LEU A 72 -10.60 6.82 -8.43
C LEU A 72 -11.54 7.57 -7.47
N PRO A 73 -11.06 7.98 -6.28
CA PRO A 73 -11.83 8.80 -5.35
C PRO A 73 -12.02 10.22 -5.91
N LYS A 74 -13.25 10.75 -5.79
CA LYS A 74 -13.66 12.01 -6.42
C LYS A 74 -14.41 12.95 -5.47
N ILE A 75 -15.25 12.37 -4.60
CA ILE A 75 -16.13 13.05 -3.66
C ILE A 75 -16.28 12.22 -2.37
N ASN A 76 -16.87 12.81 -1.34
CA ASN A 76 -17.13 12.24 -0.01
C ASN A 76 -15.86 11.94 0.81
N PHE A 77 -14.91 12.86 0.82
CA PHE A 77 -13.80 12.81 1.78
C PHE A 77 -14.27 13.28 3.15
N LYS A 78 -13.92 12.54 4.21
CA LYS A 78 -14.31 12.88 5.59
C LYS A 78 -13.16 12.67 6.56
N TRP A 79 -13.10 13.55 7.56
CA TRP A 79 -12.26 13.36 8.73
C TRP A 79 -12.82 12.26 9.61
N LEU A 80 -12.00 11.27 9.91
CA LEU A 80 -12.25 10.31 10.97
C LEU A 80 -11.69 10.87 12.27
N ILE A 81 -12.58 11.05 13.24
CA ILE A 81 -12.20 11.58 14.56
C ILE A 81 -11.46 10.52 15.36
N PHE A 82 -12.02 9.30 15.42
CA PHE A 82 -11.45 8.19 16.17
C PHE A 82 -11.79 6.85 15.52
N ILE A 83 -10.79 6.00 15.33
CA ILE A 83 -10.93 4.59 14.94
C ILE A 83 -10.18 3.72 15.93
N ILE A 84 -10.90 2.76 16.51
CA ILE A 84 -10.31 1.66 17.28
C ILE A 84 -9.99 0.53 16.30
N LEU A 85 -8.71 0.22 16.11
CA LEU A 85 -8.32 -0.95 15.34
C LEU A 85 -8.40 -2.18 16.24
N LYS A 86 -9.29 -3.12 15.93
CA LYS A 86 -9.33 -4.39 16.68
C LYS A 86 -8.10 -5.23 16.32
N SER A 87 -7.42 -5.74 17.34
CA SER A 87 -6.15 -6.47 17.27
C SER A 87 -6.23 -7.88 16.63
N ASN A 88 -7.41 -8.33 16.19
CA ASN A 88 -7.60 -9.68 15.64
C ASN A 88 -7.22 -9.83 14.16
N ILE A 89 -6.62 -8.81 13.56
CA ILE A 89 -6.31 -8.75 12.13
C ILE A 89 -4.85 -9.19 11.89
N ILE A 90 -4.54 -10.45 12.16
CA ILE A 90 -3.17 -11.00 11.96
C ILE A 90 -2.97 -11.50 10.51
N ASN A 91 -4.03 -11.62 9.71
CA ASN A 91 -3.99 -12.23 8.37
C ASN A 91 -4.05 -11.27 7.17
N ILE A 92 -4.11 -9.95 7.37
CA ILE A 92 -4.01 -9.04 6.21
C ILE A 92 -2.54 -8.96 5.79
N LYS A 93 -2.21 -9.64 4.69
CA LYS A 93 -1.08 -9.27 3.83
C LYS A 93 -1.14 -7.77 3.57
N ILE A 94 -0.33 -7.01 4.32
CA ILE A 94 0.09 -5.61 4.15
C ILE A 94 -0.72 -4.87 3.08
N TYR A 95 -1.86 -4.31 3.47
CA TYR A 95 -2.61 -3.38 2.64
C TYR A 95 -2.50 -1.96 3.21
N PRO A 96 -2.03 -0.96 2.45
CA PRO A 96 -1.71 0.37 2.96
C PRO A 96 -2.93 1.30 3.01
N PHE A 97 -4.08 0.84 3.48
CA PHE A 97 -5.29 1.68 3.49
C PHE A 97 -5.28 2.77 4.56
N LEU A 98 -4.50 2.59 5.64
CA LEU A 98 -4.37 3.52 6.77
C LEU A 98 -2.91 3.77 7.14
N ALA A 99 -2.04 3.89 6.14
CA ALA A 99 -0.64 4.16 6.38
C ALA A 99 -0.45 5.57 6.96
N GLU A 100 0.51 5.73 7.87
CA GLU A 100 0.79 7.00 8.52
C GLU A 100 2.29 7.23 8.69
N HIS A 101 2.71 8.49 8.75
CA HIS A 101 4.10 8.86 8.93
C HIS A 101 4.51 8.70 10.38
N LEU A 102 5.37 7.73 10.67
CA LEU A 102 5.94 7.53 12.00
C LEU A 102 7.44 7.27 11.91
N VAL A 103 8.16 7.73 12.92
CA VAL A 103 9.55 7.33 13.11
C VAL A 103 9.58 5.85 13.49
N PRO A 104 10.34 5.00 12.78
CA PRO A 104 10.46 3.59 13.15
C PRO A 104 11.12 3.46 14.53
N PRO A 105 10.56 2.64 15.45
CA PRO A 105 11.04 2.57 16.83
C PRO A 105 12.47 2.07 16.97
N ILE A 106 12.94 1.26 16.00
CA ILE A 106 14.25 0.59 16.04
C ILE A 106 15.25 1.27 15.08
N SER A 107 14.83 2.25 14.26
CA SER A 107 15.74 2.84 13.28
C SER A 107 16.56 3.98 13.86
N LYS A 108 17.88 3.98 13.58
CA LYS A 108 18.78 5.11 13.87
C LYS A 108 18.36 6.41 13.16
N CYS A 109 17.60 6.29 12.07
CA CYS A 109 17.02 7.43 11.36
C CYS A 109 15.83 8.02 12.15
N LYS A 110 15.91 9.31 12.46
CA LYS A 110 14.81 10.08 13.08
C LYS A 110 13.79 10.61 12.05
N ILE A 111 13.93 10.22 10.79
CA ILE A 111 13.05 10.66 9.71
C ILE A 111 11.78 9.81 9.75
N PRO A 112 10.58 10.42 9.82
CA PRO A 112 9.34 9.68 9.78
C PRO A 112 9.21 8.96 8.44
N LYS A 113 8.86 7.67 8.49
CA LYS A 113 8.57 6.87 7.31
C LYS A 113 7.09 6.54 7.30
N LEU A 114 6.50 6.48 6.12
CA LEU A 114 5.15 5.95 5.99
C LEU A 114 5.16 4.47 6.41
N ARG A 115 4.35 4.14 7.41
CA ARG A 115 4.22 2.78 7.93
C ARG A 115 2.77 2.37 7.95
N THR A 116 2.53 1.13 7.57
CA THR A 116 1.26 0.45 7.87
C THR A 116 1.30 0.04 9.33
N THR A 117 0.41 0.62 10.14
CA THR A 117 0.32 0.32 11.57
C THR A 117 -1.09 -0.12 11.92
N LEU A 118 -1.16 -0.98 12.93
CA LEU A 118 -2.41 -1.37 13.60
C LEU A 118 -2.70 -0.45 14.80
N PHE A 119 -2.14 0.77 14.81
CA PHE A 119 -2.42 1.75 15.85
C PHE A 119 -3.72 2.49 15.57
N ASN A 120 -4.44 2.84 16.63
CA ASN A 120 -5.64 3.66 16.54
C ASN A 120 -5.37 4.93 15.74
N LYS A 121 -6.33 5.32 14.90
CA LYS A 121 -6.21 6.48 14.03
C LYS A 121 -7.07 7.60 14.57
N GLU A 122 -6.45 8.74 14.74
CA GLU A 122 -7.10 9.99 15.14
C GLU A 122 -6.88 11.02 14.05
N ARG A 123 -7.91 11.81 13.73
CA ARG A 123 -7.85 12.87 12.71
C ARG A 123 -7.25 12.36 11.40
N TYR A 124 -7.82 11.29 10.85
CA TYR A 124 -7.36 10.67 9.62
C TYR A 124 -8.34 10.94 8.48
N ILE A 125 -7.87 11.33 7.29
CA ILE A 125 -8.74 11.47 6.12
C ILE A 125 -8.80 10.15 5.39
N ILE A 126 -10.00 9.63 5.16
CA ILE A 126 -10.21 8.47 4.31
C ILE A 126 -11.37 8.70 3.35
N HIS A 127 -11.26 8.13 2.17
CA HIS A 127 -12.38 8.01 1.25
C HIS A 127 -13.30 6.85 1.65
N TYR A 128 -14.62 7.01 1.52
CA TYR A 128 -15.61 6.04 1.99
C TYR A 128 -15.39 4.60 1.47
N ARG A 129 -14.93 4.42 0.22
CA ARG A 129 -14.66 3.08 -0.35
C ARG A 129 -13.48 2.41 0.34
N ASN A 130 -12.45 3.18 0.66
CA ASN A 130 -11.28 2.67 1.36
C ASN A 130 -11.66 2.33 2.80
N LEU A 131 -12.55 3.11 3.43
CA LEU A 131 -13.09 2.79 4.75
C LEU A 131 -13.90 1.49 4.73
N LYS A 132 -14.83 1.33 3.79
CA LYS A 132 -15.61 0.09 3.64
C LYS A 132 -14.71 -1.12 3.41
N HIS A 133 -13.69 -0.97 2.57
CA HIS A 133 -12.72 -2.03 2.31
C HIS A 133 -11.93 -2.36 3.57
N ALA A 134 -11.46 -1.34 4.29
CA ALA A 134 -10.72 -1.55 5.53
C ALA A 134 -11.59 -2.29 6.56
N LEU A 135 -12.82 -1.83 6.81
CA LEU A 135 -13.80 -2.49 7.69
C LEU A 135 -14.05 -3.95 7.28
N ALA A 136 -14.21 -4.23 5.98
CA ALA A 136 -14.39 -5.59 5.48
C ALA A 136 -13.19 -6.50 5.75
N LEU A 137 -11.98 -5.93 5.80
CA LEU A 137 -10.76 -6.66 6.13
C LEU A 137 -10.53 -6.79 7.65
N GLY A 138 -11.44 -6.27 8.47
CA GLY A 138 -11.45 -6.47 9.92
C GLY A 138 -11.14 -5.23 10.75
N LEU A 139 -11.09 -4.05 10.13
CA LEU A 139 -10.99 -2.78 10.86
C LEU A 139 -12.15 -2.60 11.85
#